data_AF-A0A2A9NG83-F1
#
_entry.id   AF-A0A2A9NG83-F1
#
_cell.length_a   1.000
_cell.length_b   1.000
_cell.length_c   1.000
_cell.angle_alpha   90.00
_cell.angle_beta   90.00
_cell.angle_gamma   90.00
#
_symmetry.space_group_name_H-M   'P 1'
#
loop_
_entity.id
_entity.type
_entity.pdbx_description
1 polymer ?
#
loop_
_entity_poly.entity_id
_entity_poly.type
_entity_poly.pdbx_seq_one_letter_code
_entity_poly.pdbx_strand_id
1 'polypeptide(L)'
;MDRPPYSFDPSHQPFKPIYTGSCSCGQVQFQISRERPLDTKFCHCRTCQKLHGAPFQWAAIFEKSDVLFTKGTDSLAFWSSDRNSQEHSLPCKVSCNNCRSPIMDEGRNMLLLFPTLIDFPKGQEEEARRKFYPSSHIFYSSRSIDVQDGLPKYDKHKGQSALVPEMRTDKSQ
;
A
#
# COMPACT_ATOMS: atom_id res chain seq x y z
N MET A 1 -16.53 -10.84 6.56
CA MET A 1 -16.33 -9.60 5.77
C MET A 1 -17.10 -8.44 6.41
N ASP A 2 -17.42 -8.53 7.70
CA ASP A 2 -18.47 -7.69 8.31
C ASP A 2 -17.88 -6.53 9.11
N ARG A 3 -16.66 -6.11 8.75
CA ARG A 3 -15.96 -4.96 9.33
C ARG A 3 -15.28 -4.13 8.25
N PRO A 4 -14.89 -2.88 8.54
CA PRO A 4 -14.05 -2.09 7.66
C PRO A 4 -12.77 -2.85 7.27
N PRO A 5 -12.29 -2.73 6.02
CA PRO A 5 -12.82 -1.89 4.94
C PRO A 5 -13.92 -2.55 4.09
N TYR A 6 -14.45 -3.71 4.50
CA TYR A 6 -15.37 -4.53 3.70
C TYR A 6 -16.85 -4.27 3.98
N SER A 7 -17.14 -3.67 5.13
CA SER A 7 -18.45 -3.19 5.51
C SER A 7 -18.33 -1.79 6.12
N PHE A 8 -19.43 -1.05 6.08
CA PHE A 8 -19.55 0.25 6.72
C PHE A 8 -20.82 0.28 7.57
N ASP A 9 -20.73 0.81 8.77
CA ASP A 9 -21.89 1.06 9.63
C ASP A 9 -22.27 2.56 9.56
N PRO A 10 -23.37 2.91 8.87
CA PRO A 10 -23.82 4.29 8.74
C PRO A 10 -24.20 4.96 10.06
N SER A 11 -24.44 4.19 11.13
CA SER A 11 -24.87 4.71 12.42
C SER A 11 -23.72 5.36 13.22
N HIS A 12 -22.47 5.04 12.91
CA HIS A 12 -21.31 5.50 13.68
C HIS A 12 -20.69 6.81 13.15
N GLN A 13 -20.74 7.09 11.83
CA GLN A 13 -20.38 8.38 11.20
C GLN A 13 -20.73 8.34 9.69
N PRO A 14 -20.89 9.46 8.96
CA PRO A 14 -20.95 9.42 7.50
C PRO A 14 -19.55 9.23 6.86
N PHE A 15 -19.41 8.26 5.94
CA PHE A 15 -18.22 8.10 5.09
C PHE A 15 -18.26 9.13 3.95
N LYS A 16 -17.33 10.09 3.95
CA LYS A 16 -17.21 11.09 2.87
C LYS A 16 -16.02 10.75 1.96
N PRO A 17 -16.24 10.21 0.76
CA PRO A 17 -15.15 9.83 -0.13
C PRO A 17 -14.42 11.07 -0.68
N ILE A 18 -13.09 10.99 -0.73
CA ILE A 18 -12.18 11.99 -1.31
C ILE A 18 -11.51 11.42 -2.57
N TYR A 19 -11.08 10.16 -2.49
CA TYR A 19 -10.49 9.45 -3.62
C TYR A 19 -11.27 8.18 -3.93
N THR A 20 -11.19 7.77 -5.19
CA THR A 20 -11.62 6.45 -5.64
C THR A 20 -10.41 5.67 -6.11
N GLY A 21 -10.57 4.36 -6.23
CA GLY A 21 -9.60 3.52 -6.90
C GLY A 21 -10.18 2.19 -7.29
N SER A 22 -9.45 1.50 -8.15
CA SER A 22 -9.87 0.20 -8.66
C SER A 22 -8.68 -0.67 -9.03
N CYS A 23 -8.90 -1.98 -9.03
CA CYS A 23 -7.95 -2.90 -9.66
C CYS A 23 -7.93 -2.69 -11.19
N SER A 24 -6.91 -3.21 -11.88
CA SER A 24 -6.74 -2.97 -13.33
C SER A 24 -7.93 -3.38 -14.20
N CYS A 25 -8.71 -4.40 -13.81
CA CYS A 25 -9.91 -4.81 -14.56
C CYS A 25 -11.21 -4.12 -14.09
N GLY A 26 -11.16 -3.26 -13.07
CA GLY A 26 -12.32 -2.56 -12.52
C GLY A 26 -13.33 -3.42 -11.76
N GLN A 27 -13.05 -4.71 -11.55
CA GLN A 27 -13.94 -5.62 -10.81
C GLN A 27 -13.98 -5.30 -9.32
N VAL A 28 -12.83 -4.95 -8.75
CA VAL A 28 -12.70 -4.44 -7.38
C VAL A 28 -12.60 -2.93 -7.42
N GLN A 29 -13.45 -2.25 -6.65
CA GLN A 29 -13.46 -0.79 -6.51
C GLN A 29 -13.56 -0.41 -5.03
N PHE A 30 -12.93 0.71 -4.69
CA PHE A 30 -12.93 1.23 -3.33
C PHE A 30 -12.93 2.75 -3.32
N GLN A 31 -13.22 3.31 -2.15
CA GLN A 31 -13.17 4.72 -1.85
C GLN A 31 -12.30 4.98 -0.63
N ILE A 32 -11.73 6.19 -0.54
CA ILE A 32 -10.89 6.65 0.57
C ILE A 32 -11.46 7.95 1.10
N SER A 33 -11.73 8.04 2.41
CA SER A 33 -12.28 9.23 3.07
C SER A 33 -11.23 10.15 3.70
N ARG A 34 -9.95 9.78 3.59
CA ARG A 34 -8.81 10.52 4.13
C ARG A 34 -7.97 11.16 3.02
N GLU A 35 -7.67 12.45 3.17
CA GLU A 35 -6.92 13.23 2.19
C GLU A 35 -5.43 12.85 2.12
N ARG A 36 -4.82 12.48 3.25
CA ARG A 36 -3.41 12.11 3.33
C ARG A 36 -3.23 10.84 4.16
N PRO A 37 -2.51 9.81 3.67
CA PRO A 37 -2.21 8.61 4.47
C PRO A 37 -1.44 8.97 5.74
N LEU A 38 -1.52 8.09 6.74
CA LEU A 38 -0.79 8.23 8.00
C LEU A 38 0.74 8.18 7.79
N ASP A 39 1.18 7.34 6.86
CA ASP A 39 2.55 7.31 6.36
C ASP A 39 2.56 6.59 5.00
N THR A 40 3.56 6.85 4.18
CA THR A 40 3.78 6.12 2.93
C THR A 40 5.23 5.67 2.83
N LYS A 41 5.48 4.44 2.38
CA LYS A 41 6.82 3.83 2.39
C LYS A 41 7.07 3.01 1.14
N PHE A 42 8.34 2.90 0.77
CA PHE A 42 8.82 1.85 -0.11
C PHE A 42 9.35 0.67 0.71
N CYS A 43 8.82 -0.53 0.47
CA CYS A 43 9.28 -1.76 1.12
C CYS A 43 10.11 -2.60 0.16
N HIS A 44 11.34 -2.91 0.58
CA HIS A 44 12.34 -3.63 -0.22
C HIS A 44 12.49 -5.10 0.20
N CYS A 45 11.64 -5.64 1.08
CA CYS A 45 11.78 -7.02 1.49
C CYS A 45 11.51 -7.99 0.33
N ARG A 46 12.11 -9.18 0.39
CA ARG A 46 12.02 -10.15 -0.72
C ARG A 46 10.59 -10.59 -1.05
N THR A 47 9.72 -10.69 -0.04
CA THR A 47 8.31 -11.02 -0.24
C THR A 47 7.58 -9.94 -1.03
N CYS A 48 7.76 -8.67 -0.67
CA CYS A 48 7.18 -7.53 -1.39
C CYS A 48 7.67 -7.47 -2.84
N GLN A 49 8.98 -7.67 -3.07
CA GLN A 49 9.53 -7.72 -4.43
C GLN A 49 8.88 -8.81 -5.29
N LYS A 50 8.80 -10.04 -4.76
CA LYS A 50 8.24 -11.20 -5.48
C LYS A 50 6.77 -11.02 -5.79
N LEU A 51 5.98 -10.56 -4.81
CA LEU A 51 4.52 -10.42 -4.97
C LEU A 51 4.14 -9.28 -5.92
N HIS A 52 4.91 -8.20 -5.92
CA HIS A 52 4.65 -7.07 -6.82
C HIS A 52 5.31 -7.22 -8.19
N GLY A 53 6.24 -8.16 -8.36
CA GLY A 53 7.07 -8.24 -9.57
C GLY A 53 7.87 -6.95 -9.81
N ALA A 54 8.23 -6.24 -8.74
CA ALA A 54 8.82 -4.90 -8.80
C ALA A 54 10.02 -4.78 -7.83
N PRO A 55 10.94 -3.81 -8.03
CA PRO A 55 12.07 -3.60 -7.13
C PRO A 55 11.68 -3.34 -5.67
N PHE A 56 10.49 -2.79 -5.44
CA PHE A 56 9.92 -2.51 -4.12
C PHE A 56 8.39 -2.37 -4.21
N GLN A 57 7.72 -2.51 -3.06
CA GLN A 57 6.30 -2.19 -2.88
C GLN A 57 6.14 -0.73 -2.45
N TRP A 58 5.20 0.00 -3.04
CA TRP A 58 4.76 1.33 -2.60
C TRP A 58 3.47 1.21 -1.80
N ALA A 59 3.51 1.54 -0.51
CA ALA A 59 2.38 1.32 0.40
C ALA A 59 2.04 2.56 1.23
N ALA A 60 0.79 3.00 1.15
CA ALA A 60 0.20 4.07 1.93
C ALA A 60 -0.65 3.51 3.07
N ILE A 61 -0.37 3.93 4.30
CA ILE A 61 -0.99 3.41 5.52
C ILE A 61 -2.26 4.21 5.85
N PHE A 62 -3.36 3.48 6.08
CA PHE A 62 -4.66 4.01 6.46
C PHE A 62 -5.26 3.23 7.62
N GLU A 63 -6.11 3.87 8.42
CA GLU A 63 -7.02 3.12 9.28
C GLU A 63 -8.00 2.35 8.39
N LYS A 64 -8.50 1.20 8.86
CA LYS A 64 -9.46 0.43 8.08
C LYS A 64 -10.76 1.20 7.81
N SER A 65 -11.14 2.10 8.71
CA SER A 65 -12.29 3.01 8.60
C SER A 65 -12.11 4.10 7.53
N ASP A 66 -10.88 4.41 7.14
CA ASP A 66 -10.59 5.42 6.11
C ASP A 66 -10.85 4.91 4.68
N VAL A 67 -11.07 3.59 4.51
CA VAL A 67 -11.23 2.94 3.20
C VAL A 67 -12.47 2.06 3.20
N LEU A 68 -13.21 2.09 2.08
CA LEU A 68 -14.39 1.28 1.89
C LEU A 68 -14.37 0.61 0.52
N PHE A 69 -14.42 -0.71 0.48
CA PHE A 69 -14.69 -1.44 -0.76
C PHE A 69 -16.16 -1.23 -1.15
N THR A 70 -16.38 -0.66 -2.33
CA THR A 70 -17.71 -0.39 -2.86
C THR A 70 -18.19 -1.46 -3.84
N LYS A 71 -17.27 -2.28 -4.37
CA LYS A 71 -17.55 -3.37 -5.30
C LYS A 71 -16.47 -4.44 -5.25
N GLY A 72 -16.88 -5.70 -5.43
CA GLY A 72 -15.96 -6.81 -5.74
C GLY A 72 -15.24 -7.40 -4.52
N THR A 73 -15.82 -7.31 -3.33
CA THR A 73 -15.25 -7.94 -2.11
C THR A 73 -15.19 -9.47 -2.23
N ASP A 74 -16.15 -10.07 -2.92
CA ASP A 74 -16.18 -11.49 -3.33
C ASP A 74 -15.06 -11.87 -4.33
N SER A 75 -14.50 -10.88 -4.99
CA SER A 75 -13.45 -11.02 -6.02
C SER A 75 -12.05 -10.79 -5.45
N LEU A 76 -11.92 -10.70 -4.13
CA LEU A 76 -10.64 -10.57 -3.42
C LEU A 76 -10.00 -11.94 -3.19
N ALA A 77 -8.70 -12.01 -3.45
CA ALA A 77 -7.85 -13.13 -3.07
C ALA A 77 -6.92 -12.72 -1.94
N PHE A 78 -6.74 -13.62 -0.97
CA PHE A 78 -5.93 -13.42 0.22
C PHE A 78 -4.68 -14.29 0.19
N TRP A 79 -3.58 -13.80 0.76
CA TRP A 79 -2.36 -14.57 0.95
C TRP A 79 -1.68 -14.21 2.27
N SER A 80 -1.53 -15.19 3.16
CA SER A 80 -0.77 -15.08 4.40
C SER A 80 0.60 -15.71 4.20
N SER A 81 1.65 -14.88 4.24
CA SER A 81 3.03 -15.36 4.03
C SER A 81 3.58 -16.13 5.24
N ASP A 82 3.08 -15.85 6.43
CA ASP A 82 3.44 -16.54 7.68
C ASP A 82 2.83 -17.95 7.76
N ARG A 83 1.61 -18.12 7.25
CA ARG A 83 0.93 -19.43 7.23
C ARG A 83 1.06 -20.17 5.91
N ASN A 84 1.65 -19.54 4.90
CA ASN A 84 1.74 -20.08 3.53
C ASN A 84 0.36 -20.55 3.02
N SER A 85 -0.66 -19.71 3.20
CA SER A 85 -2.07 -20.07 2.96
C SER A 85 -2.85 -18.96 2.27
N GLN A 86 -3.96 -19.33 1.61
CA GLN A 86 -4.90 -18.40 0.99
C GLN A 86 -6.07 -18.01 1.91
N GLU A 87 -6.05 -18.48 3.17
CA GLU A 87 -7.06 -18.10 4.14
C GLU A 87 -6.96 -16.61 4.48
N HIS A 88 -8.10 -16.00 4.80
CA HIS A 88 -8.15 -14.61 5.28
C HIS A 88 -7.65 -14.50 6.72
N SER A 89 -6.34 -14.69 6.92
CA SER A 89 -5.67 -14.65 8.22
C SER A 89 -4.75 -13.43 8.32
N LEU A 90 -5.04 -12.54 9.28
CA LEU A 90 -4.32 -11.26 9.40
C LEU A 90 -2.98 -11.41 10.14
N PRO A 91 -1.91 -10.74 9.68
CA PRO A 91 -1.86 -9.88 8.50
C PRO A 91 -1.79 -10.66 7.17
N CYS A 92 -2.50 -10.19 6.14
CA CYS A 92 -2.50 -10.84 4.82
C CYS A 92 -2.31 -9.85 3.67
N LYS A 93 -1.89 -10.37 2.53
CA LYS A 93 -1.83 -9.67 1.24
C LYS A 93 -3.17 -9.82 0.54
N VAL A 94 -3.65 -8.77 -0.09
CA VAL A 94 -4.95 -8.74 -0.78
C VAL A 94 -4.72 -8.35 -2.24
N SER A 95 -5.32 -9.11 -3.15
CA SER A 95 -5.23 -8.88 -4.60
C SER A 95 -6.57 -9.17 -5.29
N CYS A 96 -6.73 -8.69 -6.53
CA CYS A 96 -7.88 -9.07 -7.34
C CYS A 96 -7.73 -10.52 -7.84
N ASN A 97 -8.74 -11.37 -7.63
CA ASN A 97 -8.70 -12.76 -8.09
C ASN A 97 -8.76 -12.88 -9.64
N ASN A 98 -9.27 -11.87 -10.33
CA ASN A 98 -9.37 -11.85 -11.79
C ASN A 98 -8.08 -11.34 -12.44
N CYS A 99 -7.74 -10.06 -12.27
CA CYS A 99 -6.58 -9.45 -12.94
C CYS A 99 -5.28 -9.52 -12.14
N ARG A 100 -5.30 -10.09 -10.93
CA ARG A 100 -4.12 -10.25 -10.05
C ARG A 100 -3.46 -8.95 -9.59
N SER A 101 -4.06 -7.78 -9.87
CA SER A 101 -3.57 -6.50 -9.34
C SER A 101 -3.44 -6.61 -7.82
N PRO A 102 -2.24 -6.37 -7.25
CA PRO A 102 -2.08 -6.21 -5.82
C PRO A 102 -2.92 -5.01 -5.36
N ILE A 103 -3.62 -5.12 -4.24
CA ILE A 103 -4.52 -4.07 -3.72
C ILE A 103 -3.99 -3.44 -2.44
N MET A 104 -3.77 -4.27 -1.42
CA MET A 104 -3.30 -3.80 -0.12
C MET A 104 -2.67 -4.92 0.70
N ASP A 105 -1.93 -4.54 1.74
CA ASP A 105 -1.69 -5.43 2.89
C ASP A 105 -2.71 -5.11 3.98
N GLU A 106 -3.47 -6.09 4.43
CA GLU A 106 -4.41 -5.94 5.54
C GLU A 106 -3.74 -6.33 6.86
N GLY A 107 -3.57 -5.36 7.76
CA GLY A 107 -3.16 -5.60 9.14
C GLY A 107 -4.36 -5.81 10.06
N ARG A 108 -4.14 -5.87 11.38
CA ARG A 108 -5.23 -6.03 12.37
C ARG A 108 -6.11 -4.79 12.45
N ASN A 109 -5.48 -3.63 12.62
CA ASN A 109 -6.16 -2.33 12.81
C ASN A 109 -6.00 -1.40 11.59
N MET A 110 -4.91 -1.59 10.85
CA MET A 110 -4.51 -0.75 9.72
C MET A 110 -4.55 -1.55 8.42
N LEU A 111 -4.59 -0.84 7.30
CA LEU A 111 -4.28 -1.40 5.99
C LEU A 111 -3.22 -0.55 5.29
N LEU A 112 -2.50 -1.19 4.36
CA LEU A 112 -1.47 -0.57 3.53
C LEU A 112 -1.96 -0.65 2.08
N LEU A 113 -2.68 0.36 1.63
CA LEU A 113 -3.20 0.45 0.27
C LEU A 113 -2.06 0.77 -0.71
N PHE A 114 -2.09 0.21 -1.92
CA PHE A 114 -1.11 0.54 -2.95
C PHE A 114 -1.57 1.74 -3.78
N PRO A 115 -0.86 2.89 -3.72
CA PRO A 115 -1.35 4.12 -4.33
C PRO A 115 -1.44 4.09 -5.86
N THR A 116 -0.83 3.10 -6.52
CA THR A 116 -0.95 2.88 -7.98
C THR A 116 -2.38 2.58 -8.44
N LEU A 117 -3.30 2.24 -7.52
CA LEU A 117 -4.70 1.95 -7.82
C LEU A 117 -5.63 3.15 -7.68
N ILE A 118 -5.11 4.31 -7.24
CA ILE A 118 -5.91 5.49 -6.94
C ILE A 118 -6.13 6.32 -8.21
N ASP A 119 -7.40 6.65 -8.46
CA ASP A 119 -7.79 7.58 -9.52
C ASP A 119 -7.72 9.01 -8.97
N PHE A 120 -6.63 9.71 -9.27
CA PHE A 120 -6.48 11.10 -8.80
C PHE A 120 -7.40 12.06 -9.56
N PRO A 121 -7.96 13.10 -8.89
CA PRO A 121 -8.88 14.04 -9.52
C PRO A 121 -8.26 14.79 -10.70
N LYS A 122 -8.99 14.86 -11.81
CA LYS A 122 -8.55 15.56 -13.03
C LYS A 122 -8.30 17.04 -12.77
N GLY A 123 -7.16 17.54 -13.25
CA GLY A 123 -6.72 18.92 -13.05
C GLY A 123 -6.04 19.19 -11.70
N GLN A 124 -5.96 18.20 -10.81
CA GLN A 124 -5.30 18.28 -9.50
C GLN A 124 -4.40 17.06 -9.23
N GLU A 125 -4.06 16.29 -10.27
CA GLU A 125 -3.38 15.00 -10.13
C GLU A 125 -2.02 15.12 -9.44
N GLU A 126 -1.24 16.15 -9.77
CA GLU A 126 0.09 16.35 -9.19
C GLU A 126 0.02 16.67 -7.69
N GLU A 127 -0.86 17.58 -7.29
CA GLU A 127 -1.05 17.93 -5.89
C GLU A 127 -1.57 16.73 -5.09
N ALA A 128 -2.58 16.03 -5.63
CA ALA A 128 -3.14 14.85 -4.99
C ALA A 128 -2.09 13.75 -4.85
N ARG A 129 -1.34 13.44 -5.91
CA ARG A 129 -0.29 12.40 -5.92
C ARG A 129 0.83 12.70 -4.92
N ARG A 130 1.22 13.97 -4.75
CA ARG A 130 2.24 14.38 -3.76
C ARG A 130 1.86 14.03 -2.32
N LYS A 131 0.56 13.97 -2.00
CA LYS A 131 0.08 13.57 -0.66
C LYS A 131 0.43 12.11 -0.34
N PHE A 132 0.71 11.29 -1.35
CA PHE A 132 1.07 9.87 -1.25
C PHE A 132 2.56 9.60 -1.47
N TYR A 133 3.41 10.64 -1.59
CA TYR A 133 4.84 10.41 -1.72
C TYR A 133 5.41 9.71 -0.49
N PRO A 134 6.32 8.73 -0.67
CA PRO A 134 6.87 7.99 0.43
C PRO A 134 7.78 8.88 1.29
N SER A 135 7.78 8.60 2.59
CA SER A 135 8.64 9.28 3.55
C SER A 135 9.96 8.55 3.79
N SER A 136 10.08 7.30 3.34
CA SER A 136 11.23 6.44 3.63
C SER A 136 11.23 5.12 2.82
N HIS A 137 12.39 4.47 2.82
CA HIS A 137 12.58 3.09 2.40
C HIS A 137 12.76 2.21 3.63
N ILE A 138 12.05 1.09 3.69
CA ILE A 138 12.21 0.07 4.74
C ILE A 138 12.70 -1.24 4.14
N PHE A 139 13.41 -2.03 4.94
CA PHE A 139 14.06 -3.27 4.51
C PHE A 139 15.08 -3.07 3.37
N TYR A 140 15.73 -1.90 3.33
CA TYR A 140 16.53 -1.45 2.19
C TYR A 140 17.80 -2.28 1.95
N SER A 141 18.31 -2.99 2.95
CA SER A 141 19.42 -3.93 2.77
C SER A 141 19.08 -5.11 1.87
N SER A 142 17.79 -5.38 1.63
CA SER A 142 17.30 -6.41 0.69
C SER A 142 17.03 -5.88 -0.72
N ARG A 143 17.31 -4.60 -1.00
CA ARG A 143 17.00 -3.96 -2.29
C ARG A 143 17.61 -4.71 -3.47
N SER A 144 16.89 -4.69 -4.59
CA SER A 144 17.36 -5.24 -5.86
C SER A 144 18.15 -4.24 -6.71
N ILE A 145 17.88 -2.95 -6.53
CA ILE A 145 18.56 -1.82 -7.16
C ILE A 145 18.80 -0.73 -6.12
N ASP A 146 19.83 0.07 -6.33
CA ASP A 146 20.02 1.30 -5.56
C ASP A 146 19.02 2.37 -6.01
N VAL A 147 18.41 3.06 -5.05
CA VAL A 147 17.52 4.19 -5.27
C VAL A 147 18.14 5.44 -4.68
N GLN A 148 18.39 6.44 -5.52
CA GLN A 148 19.02 7.71 -5.13
C GLN A 148 18.01 8.87 -5.16
N ASP A 149 17.21 8.97 -4.11
CA ASP A 149 16.11 9.93 -4.02
C ASP A 149 16.18 10.83 -2.77
N GLY A 150 17.25 10.72 -1.98
CA GLY A 150 17.43 11.48 -0.75
C GLY A 150 16.48 11.11 0.39
N LEU A 151 15.61 10.10 0.23
CA LEU A 151 14.74 9.63 1.30
C LEU A 151 15.51 8.74 2.29
N PRO A 152 15.20 8.79 3.60
CA PRO A 152 15.85 7.96 4.60
C PRO A 152 15.60 6.47 4.31
N LYS A 153 16.68 5.69 4.37
CA LYS A 153 16.68 4.25 4.10
C LYS A 153 16.94 3.50 5.38
N TYR A 154 16.07 2.56 5.75
CA TYR A 154 16.16 1.78 6.98
C TYR A 154 16.47 0.31 6.67
N ASP A 155 17.33 -0.32 7.48
CA ASP A 155 17.66 -1.75 7.35
C ASP A 155 16.44 -2.65 7.55
N LYS A 156 15.53 -2.26 8.46
CA LYS A 156 14.23 -2.92 8.72
C LYS A 156 13.14 -1.86 8.77
N HIS A 157 12.32 -1.86 9.81
CA HIS A 157 11.26 -0.87 9.99
C HIS A 157 11.82 0.51 10.37
N LYS A 158 11.18 1.55 9.82
CA LYS A 158 11.38 2.97 10.16
C LYS A 158 11.29 3.17 11.68
N GLY A 159 12.28 3.85 12.24
CA GLY A 159 12.34 4.16 13.68
C GLY A 159 12.70 2.98 14.59
N GLN A 160 12.87 1.78 14.05
CA GLN A 160 13.23 0.56 14.81
C GLN A 160 14.55 -0.07 14.35
N SER A 161 15.23 0.54 13.39
CA SER A 161 16.45 0.00 12.80
C SER A 161 17.39 1.11 12.35
N ALA A 162 18.66 0.74 12.13
CA ALA A 162 19.68 1.64 11.64
C ALA A 162 19.35 2.18 10.24
N LEU A 163 19.84 3.39 9.96
CA LEU A 163 19.82 3.95 8.62
C LEU A 163 20.89 3.27 7.76
N VAL A 164 20.54 3.00 6.51
CA VAL A 164 21.45 2.53 5.47
C VAL A 164 21.92 3.76 4.68
N PRO A 165 23.24 4.04 4.64
CA PRO A 165 23.75 5.16 3.86
C PRO A 165 23.39 5.01 2.38
N GLU A 166 23.04 6.13 1.76
CA GLU A 166 22.90 6.19 0.31
C GLU A 166 24.30 6.12 -0.30
N MET A 167 24.56 5.11 -1.15
CA MET A 167 25.85 5.01 -1.84
C MET A 167 25.98 6.23 -2.75
N ARG A 168 26.93 7.10 -2.42
CA ARG A 168 27.33 8.20 -3.31
C ARG A 168 27.96 7.55 -4.53
N THR A 169 27.45 7.83 -5.72
CA THR A 169 28.23 7.60 -6.93
C THR A 169 29.46 8.48 -6.81
N ASP A 170 30.61 7.86 -6.68
CA ASP A 170 31.87 8.58 -6.78
C ASP A 170 31.87 9.22 -8.17
N LYS A 171 32.03 10.55 -8.22
CA LYS A 171 32.29 11.24 -9.48
C LYS A 171 33.73 10.94 -9.87
N SER A 172 33.97 9.72 -10.34
CA SER A 172 35.22 9.31 -10.96
C SER A 172 35.00 9.03 -12.44
N GLN A 173 34.79 10.10 -13.20
CA GLN A 173 35.30 10.29 -14.56
C GLN A 173 35.74 11.74 -14.71
#